data_AF-A0A7V6YEG1-F1
#
_entry.id   AF-A0A7V6YEG1-F1
#
_cell.length_a   1.000
_cell.length_b   1.000
_cell.length_c   1.000
_cell.angle_alpha   90.00
_cell.angle_beta   90.00
_cell.angle_gamma   90.00
#
_symmetry.space_group_name_H-M   'P 1'
#
loop_
_entity.id
_entity.type
_entity.pdbx_description
1 polymer ?
#
loop_
_entity_poly.entity_id
_entity_poly.type
_entity_poly.pdbx_seq_one_letter_code
_entity_poly.pdbx_strand_id
1 'polypeptide(L)'
;MSTVLERLKLSVKKDIIPDDIIMGILAGLQEDLIPKDPAVFHRTIYELRKKEEFREMLEEFYFDTSGITPFSELLDSVLFRLETAGTLATYNPRYEKYQVKRDKVKARLEKFSDPQKALLAQMSQEFQALISG
;
A
#
# COMPACT_ATOMS: atom_id res chain seq x y z
N MET A 1 22.28 -25.01 23.48
CA MET A 1 21.98 -23.66 23.98
C MET A 1 21.89 -22.72 22.79
N SER A 2 20.70 -22.52 22.24
CA SER A 2 20.46 -21.56 21.15
C SER A 2 20.60 -20.15 21.72
N THR A 3 21.60 -19.41 21.22
CA THR A 3 21.98 -18.09 21.70
C THR A 3 20.86 -17.09 21.48
N VAL A 4 20.68 -16.16 22.42
CA VAL A 4 19.81 -14.97 22.32
C VAL A 4 19.96 -14.25 20.97
N LEU A 5 21.13 -14.35 20.34
CA LEU A 5 21.42 -13.87 18.98
C LEU A 5 20.58 -14.54 17.87
N GLU A 6 20.25 -15.83 17.95
CA GLU A 6 19.36 -16.50 16.99
C GLU A 6 17.92 -16.05 17.18
N ARG A 7 17.48 -15.83 18.43
CA ARG A 7 16.16 -15.25 18.70
C ARG A 7 16.07 -13.80 18.25
N LEU A 8 17.14 -13.01 18.41
CA LEU A 8 17.21 -11.66 17.87
C LEU A 8 17.21 -11.66 16.34
N LYS A 9 17.93 -12.58 15.69
CA LYS A 9 17.89 -12.74 14.21
C LYS A 9 16.53 -13.21 13.70
N LEU A 10 15.83 -14.09 14.43
CA LEU A 10 14.44 -14.49 14.15
C LEU A 10 13.43 -13.38 14.47
N SER A 11 13.77 -12.48 15.40
CA SER A 11 13.00 -11.30 15.80
C SER A 11 13.21 -10.10 14.88
N VAL A 12 14.20 -10.11 13.97
CA VAL A 12 14.18 -9.21 12.80
C VAL A 12 13.23 -9.81 11.76
N LYS A 13 11.99 -10.13 12.16
CA LYS A 13 10.89 -9.93 11.22
C LYS A 13 11.01 -8.45 10.87
N LYS A 14 11.33 -8.12 9.62
CA LYS A 14 11.25 -6.72 9.18
C LYS A 14 9.82 -6.31 9.49
N ASP A 15 9.60 -5.49 10.52
CA ASP A 15 8.26 -5.05 10.89
C ASP A 15 7.61 -4.47 9.63
N ILE A 16 6.57 -5.15 9.17
CA ILE A 16 5.79 -4.71 8.02
C ILE A 16 4.96 -3.56 8.56
N ILE A 17 5.21 -2.36 8.05
CA ILE A 17 4.46 -1.16 8.42
C ILE A 17 3.42 -0.84 7.34
N PRO A 18 2.41 0.01 7.64
CA PRO A 18 1.40 0.44 6.67
C PRO A 18 1.98 0.93 5.34
N ASP A 19 3.09 1.66 5.35
CA ASP A 19 3.78 2.11 4.13
C ASP A 19 4.24 0.94 3.25
N ASP A 20 4.73 -0.15 3.85
CA ASP A 20 5.18 -1.34 3.12
C ASP A 20 4.02 -2.02 2.41
N ILE A 21 2.84 -2.07 3.05
CA ILE A 21 1.62 -2.66 2.47
C ILE A 21 1.18 -1.85 1.25
N ILE A 22 1.05 -0.52 1.40
CA ILE A 22 0.66 0.34 0.27
C ILE A 22 1.70 0.27 -0.85
N MET A 23 2.99 0.30 -0.54
CA MET A 23 4.04 0.10 -1.54
C MET A 23 3.95 -1.29 -2.21
N GLY A 24 3.61 -2.33 -1.46
CA GLY A 24 3.40 -3.68 -1.99
C GLY A 24 2.26 -3.75 -3.00
N ILE A 25 1.13 -3.11 -2.70
CA ILE A 25 -0.01 -2.98 -3.63
C ILE A 25 0.40 -2.18 -4.88
N LEU A 26 1.13 -1.08 -4.70
CA LEU A 26 1.61 -0.27 -5.82
C LEU A 26 2.66 -1.00 -6.67
N ALA A 27 3.42 -1.93 -6.10
CA ALA A 27 4.44 -2.68 -6.81
C ALA A 27 3.86 -3.61 -7.88
N GLY A 28 2.64 -4.13 -7.66
CA GLY A 28 1.98 -5.08 -8.58
C GLY A 28 1.11 -4.45 -9.65
N LEU A 29 0.97 -3.12 -9.70
CA LEU A 29 0.19 -2.44 -10.74
C LEU A 29 0.80 -2.67 -12.13
N GLN A 30 -0.02 -2.74 -13.18
CA GLN A 30 0.47 -2.82 -14.56
C GLN A 30 0.93 -1.46 -15.09
N GLU A 31 0.31 -0.37 -14.62
CA GLU A 31 0.61 1.00 -15.05
C GLU A 31 1.37 1.78 -14.00
N ASP A 32 2.35 2.57 -14.44
CA ASP A 32 3.15 3.43 -13.57
C ASP A 32 2.45 4.74 -13.22
N LEU A 33 1.38 5.08 -13.95
CA LEU A 33 0.63 6.30 -13.74
C LEU A 33 -0.74 5.97 -13.14
N ILE A 34 -1.03 6.56 -11.98
CA ILE A 34 -2.32 6.41 -11.30
C ILE A 34 -2.92 7.79 -10.98
N PRO A 35 -4.25 7.92 -10.92
CA PRO A 35 -4.92 9.16 -10.52
C PRO A 35 -4.37 9.71 -9.21
N LYS A 36 -4.09 11.02 -9.15
CA LYS A 36 -3.77 11.75 -7.91
C LYS A 36 -5.06 12.31 -7.34
N ASP A 37 -5.92 11.42 -6.86
CA ASP A 37 -7.16 11.79 -6.17
C ASP A 37 -7.23 11.03 -4.83
N PRO A 38 -7.03 11.73 -3.69
CA PRO A 38 -7.13 11.12 -2.37
C PRO A 38 -8.46 10.38 -2.19
N ALA A 39 -9.59 10.97 -2.59
CA ALA A 39 -10.90 10.37 -2.39
C ALA A 39 -11.03 9.01 -3.09
N VAL A 40 -10.41 8.87 -4.27
CA VAL A 40 -10.33 7.60 -4.99
C VAL A 40 -9.48 6.60 -4.22
N PHE A 41 -8.27 6.97 -3.78
CA PHE A 41 -7.41 6.08 -2.99
C PHE A 41 -8.10 5.56 -1.72
N HIS A 42 -8.71 6.45 -0.94
CA HIS A 42 -9.37 6.07 0.29
C HIS A 42 -10.54 5.12 0.03
N ARG A 43 -11.35 5.39 -1.01
CA ARG A 43 -12.43 4.50 -1.41
C ARG A 43 -11.92 3.14 -1.84
N THR A 44 -10.87 3.09 -2.66
CA THR A 44 -10.29 1.85 -3.16
C THR A 44 -9.76 0.98 -2.02
N ILE A 45 -8.96 1.54 -1.10
CA ILE A 45 -8.45 0.77 0.04
C ILE A 45 -9.57 0.35 0.99
N TYR A 46 -10.60 1.17 1.19
CA TYR A 46 -11.78 0.81 1.97
C TYR A 46 -12.51 -0.40 1.38
N GLU A 47 -12.71 -0.44 0.05
CA GLU A 47 -13.34 -1.57 -0.63
C GLU A 47 -12.49 -2.84 -0.55
N LEU A 48 -11.17 -2.73 -0.69
CA LEU A 48 -10.26 -3.87 -0.49
C LEU A 48 -10.35 -4.40 0.95
N ARG A 49 -10.36 -3.51 1.96
CA ARG A 49 -10.44 -3.90 3.38
C ARG A 49 -11.71 -4.68 3.74
N LYS A 50 -12.80 -4.48 3.00
CA LYS A 50 -14.07 -5.21 3.22
C LYS A 50 -13.97 -6.69 2.84
N LYS A 51 -13.01 -7.06 2.00
CA LYS A 51 -12.77 -8.44 1.56
C LYS A 51 -12.09 -9.24 2.67
N GLU A 52 -12.61 -10.44 2.94
CA GLU A 52 -12.17 -11.27 4.06
C GLU A 52 -10.70 -11.65 3.91
N GLU A 53 -10.30 -12.00 2.69
CA GLU A 53 -8.95 -12.38 2.31
C GLU A 53 -7.91 -11.27 2.53
N PHE A 54 -8.32 -10.00 2.54
CA PHE A 54 -7.44 -8.85 2.67
C PHE A 54 -7.49 -8.19 4.04
N ARG A 55 -8.45 -8.59 4.89
CA ARG A 55 -8.75 -7.91 6.14
C ARG A 55 -7.55 -7.82 7.08
N GLU A 56 -6.83 -8.92 7.27
CA GLU A 56 -5.66 -8.98 8.17
C GLU A 56 -4.57 -7.99 7.73
N MET A 57 -4.28 -7.92 6.43
CA MET A 57 -3.22 -7.04 5.92
C MET A 57 -3.61 -5.56 5.93
N LEU A 58 -4.91 -5.24 5.98
CA LEU A 58 -5.44 -3.88 5.97
C LEU A 58 -6.07 -3.48 7.30
N GLU A 59 -5.81 -4.22 8.39
CA GLU A 59 -6.50 -4.05 9.66
C GLU A 59 -6.25 -2.69 10.31
N GLU A 60 -5.01 -2.18 10.19
CA GLU A 60 -4.57 -0.90 10.76
C GLU A 60 -5.23 0.31 10.08
N PHE A 61 -5.72 0.17 8.85
CA PHE A 61 -6.38 1.25 8.14
C PHE A 61 -7.84 1.37 8.60
N TYR A 62 -8.06 2.16 9.64
CA TYR A 62 -9.40 2.55 10.09
C TYR A 62 -9.99 3.62 9.17
N PHE A 63 -11.27 3.47 8.83
CA PHE A 63 -11.99 4.41 7.97
C PHE A 63 -13.18 5.03 8.70
N ASP A 64 -13.24 6.35 8.70
CA ASP A 64 -14.46 7.11 9.00
C ASP A 64 -15.33 7.17 7.75
N THR A 65 -16.58 6.71 7.86
CA THR A 65 -17.57 6.67 6.78
C THR A 65 -18.73 7.64 7.01
N SER A 66 -18.62 8.56 7.98
CA SER A 66 -19.66 9.56 8.26
C SER A 66 -19.70 10.69 7.22
N GLY A 67 -18.60 10.88 6.49
CA GLY A 67 -18.48 11.87 5.42
C GLY A 67 -18.98 11.42 4.05
N ILE A 68 -18.70 12.24 3.03
CA ILE A 68 -19.08 11.97 1.62
C ILE A 68 -18.32 10.77 1.06
N THR A 69 -17.06 10.58 1.48
CA THR A 69 -16.20 9.46 1.10
C THR A 69 -15.54 8.87 2.34
N PRO A 70 -15.32 7.54 2.39
CA PRO A 70 -14.52 6.94 3.44
C PRO A 70 -13.16 7.65 3.55
N PHE A 71 -12.70 7.90 4.78
CA PHE A 71 -11.44 8.58 5.02
C PHE A 71 -10.64 7.87 6.11
N SER A 72 -9.32 7.81 5.95
CA SER A 72 -8.41 7.15 6.89
C SER A 72 -7.19 8.01 7.13
N GLU A 73 -7.06 8.61 8.31
CA GLU A 73 -5.91 9.47 8.66
C GLU A 73 -4.57 8.77 8.43
N LEU A 74 -4.51 7.46 8.72
CA LEU A 74 -3.32 6.65 8.50
C LEU A 74 -2.99 6.53 7.00
N LEU A 75 -3.98 6.26 6.16
CA LEU A 75 -3.77 6.15 4.72
C LEU A 75 -3.32 7.49 4.12
N ASP A 76 -3.95 8.60 4.51
CA ASP A 76 -3.57 9.94 4.06
C ASP A 76 -2.11 10.25 4.44
N SER A 77 -1.74 9.93 5.68
CA SER A 77 -0.37 10.06 6.18
C SER A 77 0.62 9.18 5.40
N VAL A 78 0.25 7.94 5.05
CA VAL A 78 1.07 7.05 4.21
C VAL A 78 1.26 7.67 2.82
N LEU A 79 0.19 8.12 2.16
CA LEU A 79 0.28 8.73 0.83
C LEU A 79 1.18 9.96 0.85
N PHE A 80 1.05 10.84 1.85
CA PHE A 80 1.91 12.00 2.04
C PHE A 80 3.39 11.61 2.22
N ARG A 81 3.69 10.58 3.02
CA ARG A 81 5.06 10.08 3.20
C ARG A 81 5.63 9.48 1.92
N LEU A 82 4.82 8.72 1.17
CA LEU A 82 5.24 8.15 -0.11
C LEU A 82 5.50 9.23 -1.16
N GLU A 83 4.71 10.30 -1.17
CA GLU A 83 4.97 11.47 -2.03
C GLU A 83 6.26 12.19 -1.62
N THR A 84 6.42 12.49 -0.33
CA THR A 84 7.61 13.17 0.21
C THR A 84 8.89 12.36 -0.01
N ALA A 85 8.82 11.03 0.12
CA ALA A 85 9.93 10.13 -0.17
C ALA A 85 10.21 9.97 -1.67
N GLY A 86 9.38 10.55 -2.55
CA GLY A 86 9.46 10.41 -4.00
C GLY A 86 9.23 8.99 -4.48
N THR A 87 8.43 8.20 -3.75
CA THR A 87 7.91 6.90 -4.19
C THR A 87 6.71 7.11 -5.12
N LEU A 88 5.85 8.06 -4.76
CA LEU A 88 4.86 8.65 -5.65
C LEU A 88 5.40 10.01 -6.10
N ALA A 89 5.61 10.20 -7.40
CA ALA A 89 6.04 11.48 -7.95
C ALA A 89 4.87 12.14 -8.69
N THR A 90 4.64 13.43 -8.48
CA THR A 90 3.65 14.15 -9.28
C THR A 90 4.25 14.44 -10.66
N TYR A 91 3.69 13.82 -11.71
CA TYR A 91 4.24 13.87 -13.07
C TYR A 91 3.26 14.56 -14.04
N ASN A 92 2.93 15.84 -13.82
CA ASN A 92 2.30 16.73 -14.81
C ASN A 92 2.17 18.15 -14.21
N PRO A 93 2.36 19.25 -14.96
CA PRO A 93 1.89 20.58 -14.54
C PRO A 93 0.41 20.66 -14.13
N ARG A 94 -0.41 19.67 -14.48
CA ARG A 94 -1.81 19.57 -14.03
C ARG A 94 -2.02 18.89 -12.67
N TYR A 95 -1.00 18.26 -12.09
CA TYR A 95 -1.08 17.59 -10.78
C TYR A 95 -2.14 16.46 -10.68
N GLU A 96 -2.63 15.95 -11.81
CA GLU A 96 -3.74 14.98 -11.86
C GLU A 96 -3.32 13.52 -11.66
N LYS A 97 -2.01 13.21 -11.76
CA LYS A 97 -1.51 11.82 -11.71
C LYS A 97 -0.25 11.69 -10.87
N TYR A 98 -0.16 10.60 -10.12
CA TYR A 98 1.08 10.10 -9.55
C TYR A 98 1.78 9.19 -10.55
N GLN A 99 3.10 9.28 -10.60
CA GLN A 99 4.01 8.29 -11.16
C GLN A 99 4.61 7.45 -10.03
N VAL A 100 4.34 6.16 -10.05
CA VAL A 100 4.89 5.17 -9.13
C VAL A 100 6.34 4.85 -9.52
N LYS A 101 7.30 5.05 -8.62
CA LYS A 101 8.70 4.68 -8.85
C LYS A 101 8.92 3.19 -8.58
N ARG A 102 8.87 2.37 -9.63
CA ARG A 102 8.92 0.90 -9.56
C ARG A 102 10.07 0.33 -8.75
N ASP A 103 11.28 0.87 -8.92
CA ASP A 103 12.45 0.35 -8.21
C ASP A 103 12.31 0.50 -6.69
N LYS A 104 11.67 1.59 -6.23
CA LYS A 104 11.44 1.83 -4.79
C LYS A 104 10.39 0.89 -4.21
N VAL A 105 9.30 0.64 -4.94
CA VAL A 105 8.21 -0.23 -4.45
C VAL A 105 8.56 -1.72 -4.55
N LYS A 106 9.28 -2.16 -5.59
CA LYS A 106 9.68 -3.56 -5.75
C LYS A 106 10.65 -4.03 -4.65
N ALA A 107 11.58 -3.17 -4.23
CA ALA A 107 12.48 -3.50 -3.12
C ALA A 107 11.74 -3.77 -1.79
N ARG A 108 10.53 -3.23 -1.62
CA ARG A 108 9.71 -3.50 -0.42
C ARG A 108 9.09 -4.89 -0.41
N LEU A 109 8.90 -5.52 -1.56
CA LEU A 109 8.37 -6.88 -1.65
C LEU A 109 9.28 -7.92 -0.97
N GLU A 110 10.57 -7.62 -0.80
CA GLU A 110 11.52 -8.48 -0.08
C GLU A 110 11.24 -8.61 1.43
N LYS A 111 10.33 -7.80 1.98
CA LYS A 111 9.88 -7.91 3.37
C LYS A 111 8.80 -8.98 3.55
N PHE A 112 8.11 -9.33 2.48
CA PHE A 112 6.92 -10.18 2.53
C PHE A 112 7.29 -11.64 2.26
N SER A 113 6.59 -12.56 2.91
CA SER A 113 6.62 -13.98 2.57
C SER A 113 5.92 -14.23 1.22
N ASP A 114 6.17 -15.37 0.59
CA ASP A 114 5.57 -15.68 -0.71
C ASP A 114 4.02 -15.73 -0.69
N PRO A 115 3.36 -16.26 0.37
CA PRO A 115 1.91 -16.13 0.50
C PRO A 115 1.44 -14.67 0.57
N GLN A 116 2.16 -13.82 1.29
CA GLN A 116 1.83 -12.39 1.37
C GLN A 116 2.07 -11.68 0.04
N LYS A 117 3.11 -12.03 -0.73
CA LYS A 117 3.33 -11.49 -2.07
C LYS A 117 2.21 -11.89 -3.03
N ALA A 118 1.72 -13.12 -2.96
CA ALA A 118 0.58 -13.57 -3.75
C ALA A 118 -0.68 -12.77 -3.39
N LEU A 119 -0.90 -12.52 -2.10
CA LEU A 119 -2.02 -11.69 -1.64
C LEU A 119 -1.89 -10.24 -2.11
N LEU A 120 -0.70 -9.64 -2.00
CA LEU A 120 -0.43 -8.29 -2.51
C LEU A 120 -0.63 -8.20 -4.02
N ALA A 121 -0.27 -9.24 -4.79
CA ALA A 121 -0.52 -9.28 -6.23
C ALA A 121 -2.02 -9.29 -6.54
N GLN A 122 -2.83 -10.04 -5.78
CA GLN A 122 -4.29 -10.01 -5.90
C GLN A 122 -4.84 -8.62 -5.55
N MET A 123 -4.43 -8.04 -4.42
CA MET A 123 -4.81 -6.67 -4.05
C MET A 123 -4.43 -5.65 -5.12
N SER A 124 -3.27 -5.81 -5.76
CA SER A 124 -2.81 -4.90 -6.83
C SER A 124 -3.72 -4.95 -8.05
N GLN A 125 -4.13 -6.15 -8.46
CA GLN A 125 -5.05 -6.33 -9.59
C GLN A 125 -6.41 -5.69 -9.30
N GLU A 126 -6.92 -5.90 -8.09
CA GLU A 126 -8.20 -5.32 -7.69
C GLU A 126 -8.14 -3.81 -7.48
N PHE A 127 -7.05 -3.32 -6.87
CA PHE A 127 -6.78 -1.90 -6.75
C PHE A 127 -6.80 -1.25 -8.13
N GLN A 128 -6.12 -1.86 -9.11
CA GLN A 128 -6.07 -1.33 -10.47
C GLN A 128 -7.45 -1.31 -11.14
N ALA A 129 -8.26 -2.34 -10.93
CA ALA A 129 -9.63 -2.38 -11.44
C ALA A 129 -10.52 -1.28 -10.82
N LEU A 130 -10.38 -1.04 -9.52
CA LEU A 130 -11.17 -0.06 -8.78
C LEU A 130 -10.75 1.40 -9.04
N ILE A 131 -9.47 1.64 -9.32
CA ILE A 131 -8.96 3.01 -9.58
C ILE A 131 -9.14 3.44 -11.04
N SER A 132 -9.37 2.49 -11.94
CA SER A 132 -9.54 2.73 -13.39
C SER A 132 -11.00 2.78 -13.84
N GLY A 133 -11.94 2.34 -12.99
CA GLY A 133 -13.39 2.37 -13.25
C GLY A 133 -14.02 3.67 -12.77
#